data_AF-A0AAV6AHQ2-F1
#
_entry.id   AF-A0AAV6AHQ2-F1
#
_cell.length_a   1.000
_cell.length_b   1.000
_cell.length_c   1.000
_cell.angle_alpha   90.00
_cell.angle_beta   90.00
_cell.angle_gamma   90.00
#
_symmetry.space_group_name_H-M   'P 1'
#
loop_
_entity.id
_entity.type
_entity.pdbx_description
1 polymer ?
#
loop_
_entity_poly.entity_id
_entity_poly.type
_entity_poly.pdbx_seq_one_letter_code
_entity_poly.pdbx_strand_id
1 'polypeptide(L)'
;MSLHYTFPPAAGYSLNRCLYRLKSDDAFREHYMADPEATLAEAGLDPERRVALRALDRDRLLALGAHAYLVFMAGLRLKMSTAAQTFERF
;
A
#
# COMPACT_ATOMS: atom_id res chain seq x y z
N MET A 1 -10.83 4.12 23.43
CA MET A 1 -10.38 4.45 22.05
C MET A 1 -11.48 5.28 21.40
N SER A 2 -11.14 6.44 20.84
CA SER A 2 -12.11 7.27 20.11
C SER A 2 -12.64 6.51 18.89
N LEU A 3 -13.96 6.48 18.70
CA LEU A 3 -14.63 5.85 17.54
C LEU A 3 -14.64 6.77 16.30
N HIS A 4 -13.92 7.89 16.34
CA HIS A 4 -13.93 8.88 15.28
C HIS A 4 -12.82 8.64 14.27
N TYR A 5 -13.17 8.75 12.99
CA TYR A 5 -12.22 8.75 11.89
C TYR A 5 -11.19 9.87 12.09
N THR A 6 -9.91 9.50 12.12
CA THR A 6 -8.81 10.46 12.20
C THR A 6 -8.34 10.77 10.79
N PHE A 7 -8.43 12.05 10.40
CA PHE A 7 -7.93 12.48 9.10
C PHE A 7 -6.40 12.34 9.05
N PRO A 8 -5.81 11.85 7.94
CA PRO A 8 -4.37 11.65 7.82
C PRO A 8 -3.57 12.94 8.09
N PRO A 9 -2.50 12.90 8.89
CA PRO A 9 -1.59 14.03 9.04
C PRO A 9 -0.83 14.28 7.73
N ALA A 10 -0.35 15.51 7.51
CA ALA A 10 0.43 15.87 6.32
C ALA A 10 1.66 14.94 6.12
N ALA A 11 2.28 14.50 7.22
CA ALA A 11 3.37 13.53 7.20
C ALA A 11 3.01 12.21 6.52
N GLY A 12 1.73 11.81 6.52
CA GLY A 12 1.22 10.60 5.87
C GLY A 12 0.98 10.76 4.37
N TYR A 13 1.22 11.93 3.77
CA TYR A 13 0.91 12.18 2.36
C TYR A 13 1.62 11.21 1.41
N SER A 14 2.94 10.99 1.57
CA SER A 14 3.70 10.07 0.70
C SER A 14 3.18 8.64 0.77
N LEU A 15 2.84 8.18 1.99
CA LEU A 15 2.23 6.87 2.23
C LEU A 15 0.89 6.73 1.53
N ASN A 16 0.00 7.72 1.71
CA ASN A 16 -1.33 7.71 1.10
C ASN A 16 -1.26 7.82 -0.42
N ARG A 17 -0.33 8.60 -0.96
CA ARG A 17 -0.07 8.68 -2.41
C ARG A 17 0.39 7.33 -2.96
N CYS A 18 1.30 6.63 -2.26
CA CYS A 18 1.75 5.31 -2.65
C CYS A 18 0.60 4.28 -2.65
N LEU A 19 -0.21 4.24 -1.58
CA LEU A 19 -1.37 3.36 -1.49
C LEU A 19 -2.41 3.65 -2.59
N TYR A 20 -2.61 4.93 -2.92
CA TYR A 20 -3.49 5.33 -4.03
C TYR A 20 -2.99 4.79 -5.38
N ARG A 21 -1.68 4.84 -5.64
CA ARG A 21 -1.07 4.27 -6.86
C ARG A 21 -1.25 2.76 -6.89
N LEU A 22 -0.95 2.03 -5.81
CA LEU A 22 -1.21 0.58 -5.74
C LEU A 22 -2.67 0.22 -6.03
N LYS A 23 -3.61 1.05 -5.57
CA LYS A 23 -5.04 0.88 -5.83
C LYS A 23 -5.39 1.12 -7.31
N SER A 24 -4.83 2.14 -7.95
CA SER A 24 -5.43 2.78 -9.14
C SER A 24 -4.54 2.77 -10.39
N ASP A 25 -3.25 2.49 -10.24
CA ASP A 25 -2.24 2.47 -11.31
C ASP A 25 -1.75 1.03 -11.49
N ASP A 26 -2.14 0.42 -12.60
CA ASP A 26 -1.84 -0.98 -12.88
C ASP A 26 -0.37 -1.19 -13.20
N ALA A 27 0.26 -0.27 -13.94
CA ALA A 27 1.69 -0.32 -14.21
C ALA A 27 2.50 -0.22 -12.92
N PHE A 28 2.15 0.71 -12.01
CA PHE A 28 2.82 0.79 -10.71
C PHE A 28 2.65 -0.49 -9.89
N ARG A 29 1.49 -1.13 -9.98
CA ARG A 29 1.25 -2.41 -9.29
C ARG A 29 2.05 -3.55 -9.90
N GLU A 30 2.22 -3.60 -11.21
CA GLU A 30 3.09 -4.58 -11.88
C GLU A 30 4.55 -4.41 -11.45
N HIS A 31 5.05 -3.18 -11.42
CA HIS A 31 6.42 -2.90 -10.93
C HIS A 31 6.56 -3.30 -9.45
N TYR A 32 5.57 -2.99 -8.63
CA TYR A 32 5.54 -3.43 -7.23
C TYR A 32 5.57 -4.95 -7.10
N MET A 33 4.86 -5.70 -7.95
CA MET A 33 4.87 -7.16 -7.90
C MET A 33 6.21 -7.76 -8.35
N ALA A 34 6.94 -7.08 -9.23
CA ALA A 34 8.26 -7.51 -9.68
C ALA A 34 9.35 -7.19 -8.64
N ASP A 35 9.36 -5.97 -8.09
CA ASP A 35 10.29 -5.54 -7.04
C ASP A 35 9.61 -4.57 -6.06
N PRO A 36 9.05 -5.10 -4.95
CA PRO A 36 8.40 -4.28 -3.94
C PRO A 36 9.34 -3.27 -3.27
N GLU A 37 10.60 -3.62 -3.02
CA GLU A 37 11.50 -2.74 -2.26
C GLU A 37 11.95 -1.55 -3.12
N ALA A 38 12.36 -1.81 -4.36
CA ALA A 38 12.73 -0.74 -5.30
C ALA A 38 11.55 0.20 -5.57
N THR A 39 10.37 -0.36 -5.86
CA THR A 39 9.16 0.43 -6.16
C THR A 39 8.78 1.37 -5.01
N LEU A 40 8.84 0.89 -3.76
CA LEU A 40 8.51 1.71 -2.60
C LEU A 40 9.62 2.71 -2.25
N ALA A 41 10.88 2.38 -2.54
CA ALA A 41 12.00 3.30 -2.39
C ALA A 41 11.91 4.49 -3.35
N GLU A 42 11.63 4.21 -4.63
CA GLU A 42 11.41 5.22 -5.67
C GLU A 42 10.16 6.06 -5.40
N ALA A 43 9.14 5.49 -4.76
CA ALA A 43 7.97 6.21 -4.29
C ALA A 43 8.26 7.15 -3.09
N GLY A 44 9.49 7.15 -2.57
CA GLY A 44 9.93 8.03 -1.49
C GLY A 44 9.40 7.63 -0.11
N LEU A 45 9.05 6.35 0.09
CA LEU A 45 8.72 5.86 1.43
C LEU A 45 9.99 5.66 2.25
N ASP A 46 9.91 5.99 3.53
CA ASP A 46 10.94 5.62 4.51
C ASP A 46 10.92 4.11 4.81
N PRO A 47 12.00 3.54 5.36
CA PRO A 47 12.10 2.10 5.59
C PRO A 47 10.99 1.51 6.47
N GLU A 48 10.53 2.25 7.48
CA GLU A 48 9.48 1.79 8.40
C GLU A 48 8.14 1.60 7.66
N ARG A 49 7.79 2.55 6.80
CA ARG A 49 6.59 2.46 5.95
C ARG A 49 6.70 1.37 4.91
N ARG A 50 7.90 1.13 4.35
CA ARG A 50 8.12 0.02 3.41
C ARG A 50 7.86 -1.32 4.05
N VAL A 51 8.39 -1.53 5.25
CA VAL A 51 8.18 -2.77 6.02
C VAL A 51 6.68 -2.95 6.32
N ALA A 52 6.01 -1.92 6.83
CA ALA A 52 4.59 -1.98 7.13
C ALA A 52 3.72 -2.29 5.90
N LEU A 53 4.05 -1.68 4.74
CA LEU A 53 3.31 -1.88 3.50
C LEU A 53 3.54 -3.28 2.92
N ARG A 54 4.79 -3.77 2.90
CA ARG A 54 5.11 -5.13 2.42
C ARG A 54 4.43 -6.22 3.25
N ALA A 55 4.35 -6.02 4.56
CA ALA A 55 3.62 -6.92 5.46
C ALA A 55 2.09 -6.76 5.37
N LEU A 56 1.60 -5.72 4.68
CA LEU A 56 0.21 -5.27 4.73
C LEU A 56 -0.32 -5.15 6.17
N ASP A 57 0.55 -4.70 7.07
CA ASP A 57 0.23 -4.52 8.49
C ASP A 57 -0.68 -3.30 8.63
N ARG A 58 -1.98 -3.56 8.62
CA ARG A 58 -3.01 -2.53 8.67
C ARG A 58 -2.84 -1.62 9.88
N ASP A 59 -2.65 -2.19 11.07
CA ASP A 59 -2.65 -1.42 12.30
C ASP A 59 -1.41 -0.53 12.36
N ARG A 60 -0.26 -1.03 11.88
CA ARG A 60 0.96 -0.24 11.73
C ARG A 60 0.83 0.87 10.70
N LEU A 61 0.23 0.59 9.54
CA LEU A 61 -0.01 1.59 8.49
C LEU A 61 -0.93 2.71 9.00
N LEU A 62 -1.99 2.39 9.74
CA LEU A 62 -2.88 3.38 10.35
C LEU A 62 -2.13 4.25 11.37
N ALA A 63 -1.31 3.65 12.22
CA ALA A 63 -0.46 4.39 13.16
C ALA A 63 0.54 5.33 12.46
N LEU A 64 0.97 4.99 11.24
CA LEU A 64 1.85 5.81 10.39
C LEU A 64 1.12 6.88 9.57
N GLY A 65 -0.19 7.04 9.78
CA GLY A 65 -1.02 8.06 9.13
C GLY A 65 -1.62 7.62 7.80
N ALA A 66 -1.73 6.33 7.52
CA ALA A 66 -2.45 5.84 6.35
C ALA A 66 -3.97 6.01 6.49
N HIS A 67 -4.63 6.28 5.38
CA HIS A 67 -6.08 6.31 5.26
C HIS A 67 -6.60 4.87 5.17
N ALA A 68 -7.50 4.49 6.09
CA ALA A 68 -8.04 3.12 6.20
C ALA A 68 -8.57 2.55 4.88
N TYR A 69 -9.38 3.33 4.14
CA TYR A 69 -9.86 2.95 2.82
C TYR A 69 -8.74 2.63 1.82
N LEU A 70 -7.67 3.42 1.77
CA LEU A 70 -6.56 3.18 0.84
C LEU A 70 -5.78 1.92 1.22
N VAL A 71 -5.58 1.65 2.52
CA VAL A 71 -4.96 0.41 3.00
C VAL A 71 -5.78 -0.80 2.55
N PHE A 72 -7.10 -0.77 2.78
CA PHE A 72 -8.00 -1.84 2.37
C PHE A 72 -7.97 -2.07 0.85
N MET A 73 -8.16 -1.01 0.06
CA MET A 73 -8.24 -1.11 -1.40
C MET A 73 -6.91 -1.51 -2.05
N ALA A 74 -5.78 -1.00 -1.56
CA ALA A 74 -4.47 -1.41 -2.06
C ALA A 74 -4.23 -2.91 -1.79
N GLY A 75 -4.49 -3.37 -0.56
CA GLY A 75 -4.37 -4.79 -0.22
C GLY A 75 -5.28 -5.69 -1.05
N LEU A 76 -6.52 -5.28 -1.31
CA LEU A 76 -7.44 -6.00 -2.18
C LEU A 76 -6.89 -6.10 -3.62
N ARG A 77 -6.43 -5.00 -4.20
CA ARG A 77 -5.89 -4.96 -5.56
C ARG A 77 -4.63 -5.82 -5.71
N LEU A 78 -3.76 -5.82 -4.71
CA LEU A 78 -2.59 -6.69 -4.68
C LEU A 78 -2.98 -8.16 -4.69
N LYS A 79 -3.92 -8.57 -3.82
CA LYS A 79 -4.43 -9.95 -3.78
C LYS A 79 -5.04 -10.39 -5.11
N MET A 80 -5.82 -9.51 -5.76
CA MET A 80 -6.40 -9.80 -7.07
C MET A 80 -5.33 -9.99 -8.15
N SER A 81 -4.29 -9.14 -8.17
CA SER A 81 -3.17 -9.28 -9.10
C SER A 81 -2.38 -10.58 -8.88
N THR A 82 -2.20 -11.00 -7.63
CA THR A 82 -1.57 -12.30 -7.32
C THR A 82 -2.44 -13.48 -7.76
N ALA A 83 -3.76 -13.41 -7.55
CA ALA A 83 -4.69 -14.45 -7.96
C ALA A 83 -4.75 -14.60 -9.49
N ALA A 84 -4.77 -13.48 -10.22
CA ALA A 84 -4.71 -13.47 -11.68
C ALA A 84 -3.41 -14.11 -12.21
N GLN A 85 -2.25 -13.71 -11.68
CA GLN A 85 -0.95 -14.34 -12.03
C GLN A 85 -0.92 -15.83 -11.73
N THR A 86 -1.56 -16.26 -10.65
CA THR A 86 -1.62 -17.68 -10.28
C THR A 86 -2.43 -18.46 -11.32
N PHE A 87 -3.57 -17.92 -11.78
CA PHE A 87 -4.41 -18.55 -12.80
C PHE A 87 -3.70 -18.66 -14.16
N GLU A 88 -2.93 -17.64 -14.56
CA GLU A 88 -2.19 -17.65 -15.84
C GLU A 88 -1.02 -18.64 -15.90
N ARG A 89 -0.59 -19.20 -14.76
CA ARG A 89 0.52 -20.16 -14.68
C ARG A 89 0.08 -21.64 -14.73
N PHE A 90 -1.23 -21.91 -14.83
CA PHE A 90 -1.79 -23.26 -14.99
C PHE A 90 -2.29 -23.48 -16.42
#